data_AF-A0A940G207-F1
#
_entry.id   AF-A0A940G207-F1
#
_cell.length_a   1.000
_cell.length_b   1.000
_cell.length_c   1.000
_cell.angle_alpha   90.00
_cell.angle_beta   90.00
_cell.angle_gamma   90.00
#
_symmetry.space_group_name_H-M   'P 1'
#
loop_
_entity.id
_entity.type
_entity.pdbx_description
1 polymer ?
#
loop_
_entity_poly.entity_id
_entity_poly.type
_entity_poly.pdbx_seq_one_letter_code
_entity_poly.pdbx_strand_id
1 'polypeptide(L)'
;METTLSDSRWRVQSLAVGSARRDWRSRWTTTGKRPPQGRAVRLGSITAPVEGARPVNQASSSYFTSPLAEVDPEIAAVLDQELGRQRDYLEMIASENFVPRAVLESQGSVLTNKYAEGYPGRRYYGGCEYVDVVESIAIERAKQLFGSGFANVQPHSGAQANQPVYHALLEQGDRVLGLDLNHGGHLTHGRKQNFSGRNYDIVSYGVDPETYRIDMDVVRDRALETRPK
;
A
#
# COMPACT_ATOMS: atom_id res chain seq x y z
N MET A 1 -25.27 45.17 12.37
CA MET A 1 -25.43 44.07 13.35
C MET A 1 -24.38 43.05 12.97
N GLU A 2 -23.14 43.23 13.43
CA GLU A 2 -22.04 42.33 13.05
C GLU A 2 -20.96 42.41 14.13
N THR A 3 -20.87 41.32 14.87
CA THR A 3 -19.98 41.10 16.02
C THR A 3 -18.66 40.48 15.54
N THR A 4 -17.59 41.23 15.75
CA THR A 4 -16.29 40.82 16.35
C THR A 4 -15.68 39.47 15.94
N LEU A 5 -14.62 39.53 15.15
CA LEU A 5 -13.51 38.57 15.13
C LEU A 5 -12.58 38.87 16.31
N SER A 6 -12.42 37.93 17.25
CA SER A 6 -11.40 38.00 18.31
C SER A 6 -10.37 36.89 18.19
N ASP A 7 -9.13 37.36 18.07
CA ASP A 7 -7.84 36.78 18.37
C ASP A 7 -7.83 35.53 19.29
N SER A 8 -7.17 34.45 18.86
CA SER A 8 -6.49 33.54 19.80
C SER A 8 -5.35 32.76 19.13
N ARG A 9 -4.16 33.04 19.64
CA ARG A 9 -2.84 32.49 19.31
C ARG A 9 -2.75 30.99 19.65
N TRP A 10 -2.34 30.17 18.69
CA TRP A 10 -1.91 28.80 18.96
C TRP A 10 -0.44 28.77 19.39
N ARG A 11 -0.19 28.44 20.67
CA ARG A 11 1.14 28.05 21.17
C ARG A 11 1.31 26.54 21.02
N VAL A 12 2.35 26.11 20.32
CA VAL A 12 2.78 24.70 20.28
C VAL A 12 3.62 24.44 21.54
N GLN A 13 3.13 23.56 22.42
CA GLN A 13 3.94 23.02 23.53
C GLN A 13 4.73 21.81 23.04
N SER A 14 6.06 21.87 23.14
CA SER A 14 6.93 20.71 22.93
C SER A 14 6.86 19.79 24.15
N LEU A 15 6.40 18.55 23.97
CA LEU A 15 6.57 17.49 24.97
C LEU A 15 7.84 16.71 24.65
N ALA A 16 8.82 16.79 25.56
CA ALA A 16 10.03 15.99 25.53
C ALA A 16 9.68 14.52 25.84
N VAL A 17 9.97 13.61 24.91
CA VAL A 17 9.85 12.17 25.12
C VAL A 17 11.22 11.62 25.53
N GLY A 18 11.32 11.21 26.80
CA GLY A 18 12.52 10.54 27.33
C GLY A 18 12.73 9.16 26.71
N SER A 19 13.95 8.88 26.26
CA SER A 19 14.32 7.59 25.67
C SER A 19 14.63 6.55 26.76
N ALA A 20 13.82 5.50 26.85
CA ALA A 20 14.20 4.26 27.52
C ALA A 20 14.25 3.13 26.47
N ARG A 21 15.45 2.80 26.01
CA ARG A 21 15.69 1.64 25.13
C ARG A 21 15.53 0.36 25.95
N ARG A 22 14.52 -0.46 25.64
CA ARG A 22 14.45 -1.86 26.13
C ARG A 22 15.02 -2.79 25.05
N ASP A 23 16.08 -3.50 25.41
CA ASP A 23 16.75 -4.49 24.57
C ASP A 23 15.91 -5.79 24.52
N TRP A 24 15.46 -6.16 23.32
CA TRP A 24 14.56 -7.29 23.08
C TRP A 24 15.30 -8.57 22.64
N ARG A 25 16.63 -8.55 22.57
CA ARG A 25 17.42 -9.59 21.88
C ARG A 25 17.76 -10.84 22.72
N SER A 26 17.32 -10.96 23.97
CA SER A 26 17.83 -12.01 24.88
C SER A 26 16.93 -13.23 25.10
N ARG A 27 15.93 -13.51 24.25
CA ARG A 27 14.96 -14.58 24.53
C ARG A 27 14.76 -15.62 23.43
N TRP A 28 15.84 -16.23 22.93
CA TRP A 28 15.72 -17.51 22.22
C TRP A 28 16.96 -18.38 22.44
N THR A 29 16.94 -19.23 23.46
CA THR A 29 17.78 -20.42 23.52
C THR A 29 16.91 -21.67 23.64
N THR A 30 17.35 -22.68 22.87
CA THR A 30 17.06 -24.12 22.91
C THR A 30 15.83 -24.71 22.20
N THR A 31 16.20 -25.66 21.33
CA THR A 31 15.50 -26.86 20.82
C THR A 31 14.42 -26.72 19.76
N GLY A 32 14.86 -26.78 18.49
CA GLY A 32 14.05 -27.11 17.32
C GLY A 32 14.89 -26.94 16.05
N LYS A 33 15.26 -28.04 15.38
CA LYS A 33 16.11 -28.01 14.18
C LYS A 33 15.49 -27.10 13.11
N ARG A 34 16.25 -26.09 12.66
CA ARG A 34 15.91 -25.23 11.52
C ARG A 34 15.72 -26.10 10.27
N PRO A 35 14.69 -25.87 9.44
CA PRO A 35 14.59 -26.49 8.12
C PRO A 35 15.78 -26.06 7.25
N PRO A 36 16.19 -26.87 6.25
CA PRO A 36 17.32 -26.53 5.39
C PRO A 36 17.00 -25.22 4.67
N GLN A 37 17.82 -24.20 4.93
CA GLN A 37 17.73 -22.92 4.26
C GLN A 37 17.97 -23.17 2.77
N GLY A 38 17.00 -22.81 1.94
CA GLY A 38 17.22 -22.66 0.50
C GLY A 38 18.46 -21.81 0.30
N ARG A 39 19.29 -22.22 -0.67
CA ARG A 39 20.59 -21.61 -0.95
C ARG A 39 20.38 -20.10 -1.13
N ALA A 40 20.76 -19.31 -0.13
CA ALA A 40 20.77 -17.87 -0.25
C ALA A 40 21.62 -17.54 -1.47
N VAL A 41 21.01 -16.93 -2.49
CA VAL A 41 21.77 -16.28 -3.54
C VAL A 41 22.64 -15.27 -2.81
N ARG A 42 23.95 -15.51 -2.78
CA ARG A 42 24.87 -14.47 -2.34
C ARG A 42 24.63 -13.32 -3.30
N LEU A 43 23.94 -12.29 -2.84
CA LEU A 43 24.15 -10.95 -3.37
C LEU A 43 25.66 -10.78 -3.32
N GLY A 44 26.32 -10.86 -4.48
CA GLY A 44 27.68 -10.39 -4.59
C GLY A 44 27.71 -9.03 -3.93
N SER A 45 28.71 -8.77 -3.10
CA SER A 45 28.87 -7.48 -2.46
C SER A 45 28.78 -6.41 -3.54
N ILE A 46 27.64 -5.72 -3.64
CA ILE A 46 27.54 -4.46 -4.36
C ILE A 46 28.20 -3.46 -3.42
N THR A 47 29.53 -3.54 -3.33
CA THR A 47 30.36 -2.47 -2.83
C THR A 47 30.83 -1.72 -4.07
N ALA A 48 29.90 -1.01 -4.71
CA ALA A 48 30.31 0.13 -5.51
C ALA A 48 30.90 1.16 -4.51
N PRO A 49 32.11 1.69 -4.75
CA PRO A 49 32.61 2.77 -3.92
C PRO A 49 31.66 3.96 -4.11
N VAL A 50 31.01 4.41 -3.02
CA VAL A 50 30.28 5.68 -2.99
C VAL A 50 31.32 6.82 -2.90
N GLU A 51 32.24 6.87 -3.86
CA GLU A 51 33.11 8.03 -4.08
C GLU A 51 32.54 8.82 -5.25
N GLY A 52 31.96 9.98 -4.93
CA GLY A 52 31.48 10.91 -5.94
C GLY A 52 29.96 10.92 -6.14
N ALA A 53 29.17 10.92 -5.07
CA ALA A 53 27.77 11.36 -5.14
C ALA A 53 27.74 12.78 -5.73
N ARG A 54 27.49 12.89 -7.04
CA ARG A 54 27.41 14.18 -7.73
C ARG A 54 26.22 14.94 -7.14
N PRO A 55 26.37 16.21 -6.75
CA PRO A 55 25.23 17.00 -6.33
C PRO A 55 24.20 17.04 -7.47
N VAL A 56 22.93 16.79 -7.13
CA VAL A 56 21.77 16.80 -8.06
C VAL A 56 21.69 18.09 -8.90
N ASN A 57 22.36 19.15 -8.45
CA ASN A 57 22.30 20.49 -9.04
C ASN A 57 23.36 20.81 -10.11
N GLN A 58 24.08 19.80 -10.64
CA GLN A 58 24.91 19.94 -11.85
C GLN A 58 24.29 19.23 -13.06
N ALA A 59 22.97 19.10 -13.09
CA ALA A 59 22.26 18.53 -14.23
C ALA A 59 22.41 19.46 -15.44
N SER A 60 23.20 19.03 -16.43
CA SER A 60 23.15 19.64 -17.76
C SER A 60 21.71 19.58 -18.30
N SER A 61 21.34 20.44 -19.26
CA SER A 61 19.98 20.47 -19.83
C SER A 61 19.47 19.12 -20.36
N SER A 62 20.33 18.11 -20.50
CA SER A 62 19.97 16.75 -20.93
C SER A 62 19.30 15.89 -19.84
N TYR A 63 19.37 16.25 -18.55
CA TYR A 63 18.91 15.36 -17.47
C TYR A 63 17.42 14.96 -17.59
N PHE A 64 16.56 15.89 -18.03
CA PHE A 64 15.13 15.63 -18.18
C PHE A 64 14.77 14.72 -19.36
N THR A 65 15.69 14.50 -20.29
CA THR A 65 15.45 13.75 -21.54
C THR A 65 16.45 12.61 -21.77
N SER A 66 17.53 12.53 -21.00
CA SER A 66 18.49 11.45 -21.06
C SER A 66 17.87 10.12 -20.60
N PRO A 67 18.18 8.99 -21.27
CA PRO A 67 17.79 7.67 -20.81
C PRO A 67 18.28 7.35 -19.39
N LEU A 68 17.53 6.52 -18.67
CA LEU A 68 17.89 6.10 -17.31
C LEU A 68 19.30 5.50 -17.24
N ALA A 69 19.73 4.71 -18.22
CA ALA A 69 21.07 4.11 -18.24
C ALA A 69 22.21 5.13 -18.31
N GLU A 70 21.97 6.35 -18.80
CA GLU A 70 22.96 7.44 -18.80
C GLU A 70 22.92 8.23 -17.48
N VAL A 71 21.72 8.43 -16.94
CA VAL A 71 21.49 9.24 -15.73
C VAL A 71 21.85 8.46 -14.46
N ASP A 72 21.44 7.20 -14.40
CA ASP A 72 21.62 6.27 -13.27
C ASP A 72 21.86 4.84 -13.80
N PRO A 73 23.10 4.54 -14.26
CA PRO A 73 23.46 3.22 -14.79
C PRO A 73 23.34 2.11 -13.75
N GLU A 74 23.47 2.42 -12.46
CA GLU A 74 23.36 1.44 -11.38
C GLU A 74 21.92 0.94 -11.26
N ILE A 75 20.94 1.85 -11.26
CA ILE A 75 19.52 1.46 -11.24
C ILE A 75 19.11 0.78 -12.55
N ALA A 76 19.62 1.23 -13.70
CA ALA A 76 19.35 0.56 -14.97
C ALA A 76 19.80 -0.91 -14.95
N ALA A 77 20.99 -1.19 -14.43
CA ALA A 77 21.49 -2.56 -14.30
C ALA A 77 20.64 -3.42 -13.34
N VAL A 78 20.05 -2.84 -12.29
CA VAL A 78 19.13 -3.55 -11.39
C VAL A 78 17.82 -3.90 -12.11
N LEU A 79 17.27 -3.00 -12.92
CA LEU A 79 16.06 -3.26 -13.70
C LEU A 79 16.26 -4.40 -14.71
N ASP A 80 17.42 -4.43 -15.39
CA ASP A 80 17.77 -5.51 -16.31
C ASP A 80 17.91 -6.86 -15.60
N GLN A 81 18.50 -6.87 -14.39
CA GLN A 81 18.61 -8.07 -13.57
C GLN A 81 17.25 -8.59 -13.09
N GLU A 82 16.34 -7.69 -12.68
CA GLU A 82 14.98 -8.08 -12.28
C GLU A 82 14.18 -8.60 -13.47
N LEU A 83 14.33 -8.00 -14.66
CA LEU A 83 13.74 -8.54 -15.89
C LEU A 83 14.28 -9.94 -16.22
N GLY A 84 15.57 -10.17 -16.01
CA GLY A 84 16.17 -11.51 -16.12
C GLY A 84 15.54 -12.50 -15.13
N ARG A 85 15.42 -12.12 -13.84
CA ARG A 85 14.75 -12.94 -12.81
C ARG A 85 13.33 -13.31 -13.23
N GLN A 86 12.53 -12.35 -13.69
CA GLN A 86 11.14 -12.60 -14.09
C GLN A 86 11.02 -13.54 -15.30
N ARG A 87 12.02 -13.57 -16.19
CA ARG A 87 12.04 -14.45 -17.37
C ARG A 87 12.52 -15.86 -17.06
N ASP A 88 13.49 -15.98 -16.15
CA ASP A 88 14.21 -17.23 -15.92
C ASP A 88 13.59 -18.06 -14.78
N TYR A 89 12.71 -17.47 -13.97
CA TYR A 89 12.11 -18.11 -12.81
C TYR A 89 10.63 -18.38 -13.04
N LEU A 90 10.17 -19.51 -12.49
CA LEU A 90 8.75 -19.77 -12.36
C LEU A 90 8.20 -18.98 -11.16
N GLU A 91 7.45 -17.91 -11.43
CA GLU A 91 6.77 -17.15 -10.39
C GLU A 91 5.50 -17.89 -9.93
N MET A 92 5.45 -18.23 -8.64
CA MET A 92 4.37 -19.01 -8.02
C MET A 92 3.67 -18.26 -6.88
N ILE A 93 4.03 -17.00 -6.65
CA ILE A 93 3.33 -16.15 -5.69
C ILE A 93 1.95 -15.80 -6.27
N ALA A 94 0.88 -16.31 -5.64
CA ALA A 94 -0.49 -16.20 -6.15
C ALA A 94 -1.01 -14.77 -6.37
N SER A 95 -0.41 -13.78 -5.70
CA SER A 95 -0.77 -12.36 -5.82
C SER A 95 0.05 -11.59 -6.86
N GLU A 96 1.09 -12.21 -7.44
CA GLU A 96 1.91 -11.58 -8.47
C GLU A 96 1.37 -11.88 -9.88
N ASN A 97 1.65 -10.97 -10.81
CA ASN A 97 1.27 -11.11 -12.21
C ASN A 97 2.14 -10.21 -13.10
N PHE A 98 2.20 -10.49 -14.39
CA PHE A 98 2.90 -9.67 -15.38
C PHE A 98 1.90 -8.81 -16.15
N VAL A 99 2.03 -7.49 -16.02
CA VAL A 99 1.15 -6.54 -16.71
C VAL A 99 1.52 -6.42 -18.20
N PRO A 100 0.54 -6.14 -19.08
CA PRO A 100 0.84 -5.85 -20.49
C PRO A 100 1.70 -4.60 -20.64
N ARG A 101 2.52 -4.55 -21.71
CA ARG A 101 3.38 -3.40 -22.04
C ARG A 101 2.61 -2.06 -22.08
N ALA A 102 1.37 -2.06 -22.59
CA ALA A 102 0.53 -0.86 -22.63
C ALA A 102 0.24 -0.26 -21.23
N VAL A 103 0.20 -1.08 -20.19
CA VAL A 103 0.06 -0.62 -18.80
C VAL A 103 1.35 0.06 -18.34
N LEU A 104 2.51 -0.54 -18.62
CA LEU A 104 3.82 0.05 -18.30
C LEU A 104 4.03 1.40 -19.02
N GLU A 105 3.65 1.49 -20.30
CA GLU A 105 3.70 2.74 -21.08
C GLU A 105 2.83 3.84 -20.46
N SER A 106 1.64 3.47 -19.94
CA SER A 106 0.75 4.41 -19.27
C SER A 106 1.29 4.86 -17.91
N GLN A 107 1.84 3.93 -17.12
CA GLN A 107 2.37 4.20 -15.78
C GLN A 107 3.61 5.11 -15.82
N GLY A 108 4.47 4.96 -16.83
CA GLY A 108 5.66 5.79 -17.05
C GLY A 108 5.41 7.07 -17.85
N SER A 109 4.15 7.49 -18.02
CA SER A 109 3.78 8.62 -18.88
C SER A 109 3.76 9.97 -18.15
N VAL A 110 3.57 11.05 -18.92
CA VAL A 110 3.47 12.43 -18.43
C VAL A 110 2.30 12.66 -17.46
N LEU A 111 1.34 11.73 -17.34
CA LEU A 111 0.26 11.85 -16.36
C LEU A 111 0.78 11.94 -14.92
N THR A 112 1.96 11.38 -14.63
CA THR A 112 2.60 11.49 -13.32
C THR A 112 2.90 12.93 -12.89
N ASN A 113 2.95 13.87 -13.83
CA ASN A 113 3.27 15.28 -13.54
C ASN A 113 2.05 16.06 -13.04
N LYS A 114 0.84 15.52 -13.17
CA LYS A 114 -0.38 16.28 -12.92
C LYS A 114 -0.91 16.08 -11.50
N TYR A 115 -1.05 17.18 -10.80
CA TYR A 115 -1.80 17.25 -9.54
C TYR A 115 -3.29 17.48 -9.83
N ALA A 116 -4.17 16.58 -9.40
CA ALA A 116 -5.58 16.53 -9.80
C ALA A 116 -6.55 16.22 -8.63
N GLU A 117 -6.38 16.91 -7.50
CA GLU A 117 -7.26 16.74 -6.34
C GLU A 117 -8.73 17.04 -6.65
N GLY A 118 -9.62 16.21 -6.11
CA GLY A 118 -11.06 16.24 -6.37
C GLY A 118 -11.49 15.09 -7.28
N TYR A 119 -12.61 15.27 -7.96
CA TYR A 119 -13.19 14.30 -8.91
C TYR A 119 -13.36 14.96 -10.28
N PRO A 120 -13.54 14.20 -11.38
CA PRO A 120 -13.79 14.76 -12.70
C PRO A 120 -14.90 15.83 -12.69
N GLY A 121 -14.62 17.00 -13.28
CA GLY A 121 -15.51 18.16 -13.29
C GLY A 121 -15.61 18.94 -11.97
N ARG A 122 -14.96 18.48 -10.89
CA ARG A 122 -14.95 19.11 -9.56
C ARG A 122 -13.54 19.05 -8.97
N ARG A 123 -12.59 19.67 -9.66
CA ARG A 123 -11.18 19.74 -9.26
C ARG A 123 -10.88 20.99 -8.44
N TYR A 124 -9.95 20.87 -7.51
CA TYR A 124 -9.41 22.02 -6.76
C TYR A 124 -8.37 22.81 -7.57
N TYR A 125 -7.81 22.21 -8.63
CA TYR A 125 -6.78 22.82 -9.49
C TYR A 125 -7.20 22.83 -10.96
N GLY A 126 -6.73 23.84 -11.70
CA GLY A 126 -6.93 23.95 -13.15
C GLY A 126 -6.07 22.99 -13.98
N GLY A 127 -6.30 23.00 -15.29
CA GLY A 127 -5.54 22.21 -16.29
C GLY A 127 -5.80 20.70 -16.22
N CYS A 128 -6.98 20.30 -15.73
CA CYS A 128 -7.32 18.89 -15.51
C CYS A 128 -8.11 18.26 -16.68
N GLU A 129 -8.17 18.92 -17.84
CA GLU A 129 -9.08 18.55 -18.93
C GLU A 129 -8.86 17.11 -19.40
N TYR A 130 -7.59 16.67 -19.49
CA TYR A 130 -7.24 15.32 -19.96
C TYR A 130 -7.17 14.28 -18.83
N VAL A 131 -6.84 14.67 -17.60
CA VAL A 131 -6.88 13.76 -16.45
C VAL A 131 -8.32 13.41 -16.05
N ASP A 132 -9.25 14.33 -16.25
CA ASP A 132 -10.68 14.05 -16.09
C ASP A 132 -11.17 13.00 -17.08
N VAL A 133 -10.68 13.06 -18.33
CA VAL A 133 -11.01 12.06 -19.37
C VAL A 133 -10.49 10.68 -18.97
N VAL A 134 -9.21 10.55 -18.58
CA VAL A 134 -8.66 9.22 -18.23
C VAL A 134 -9.32 8.64 -16.98
N GLU A 135 -9.60 9.46 -15.97
CA GLU A 135 -10.28 9.00 -14.76
C GLU A 135 -11.74 8.59 -15.05
N SER A 136 -12.46 9.37 -15.88
CA SER A 136 -13.82 9.02 -16.29
C SER A 136 -13.87 7.72 -17.09
N ILE A 137 -12.93 7.50 -18.02
CA ILE A 137 -12.81 6.24 -18.76
C ILE A 137 -12.55 5.07 -17.81
N ALA A 138 -11.66 5.25 -16.82
CA ALA A 138 -11.36 4.21 -15.84
C ALA A 138 -12.58 3.85 -14.98
N ILE A 139 -13.31 4.87 -14.49
CA ILE A 139 -14.54 4.68 -13.71
C ILE A 139 -15.59 3.91 -14.52
N GLU A 140 -15.88 4.34 -15.75
CA GLU A 140 -16.89 3.69 -16.58
C GLU A 140 -16.50 2.26 -16.96
N ARG A 141 -15.22 2.01 -17.25
CA ARG A 141 -14.74 0.65 -17.51
C ARG A 141 -14.84 -0.24 -16.27
N ALA A 142 -14.51 0.26 -15.09
CA ALA A 142 -14.66 -0.49 -13.85
C ALA A 142 -16.13 -0.83 -13.57
N LYS A 143 -17.03 0.14 -13.74
CA LYS A 143 -18.48 -0.06 -13.60
C LYS A 143 -19.00 -1.12 -14.57
N GLN A 144 -18.59 -1.05 -15.84
CA GLN A 144 -18.99 -2.04 -16.86
C GLN A 144 -18.44 -3.43 -16.56
N LEU A 145 -17.16 -3.52 -16.15
CA LEU A 145 -16.49 -4.78 -15.86
C LEU A 145 -17.13 -5.53 -14.69
N PHE A 146 -17.50 -4.82 -13.63
CA PHE A 146 -18.04 -5.41 -12.40
C PHE A 146 -19.56 -5.27 -12.24
N GLY A 147 -20.24 -4.66 -13.21
CA GLY A 147 -21.69 -4.38 -13.13
C GLY A 147 -22.07 -3.45 -11.97
N SER A 148 -21.18 -2.52 -11.59
CA SER A 148 -21.41 -1.64 -10.44
C SER A 148 -22.06 -0.30 -10.84
N GLY A 149 -22.87 0.26 -9.95
CA GLY A 149 -23.44 1.61 -10.14
C GLY A 149 -22.41 2.73 -9.94
N PHE A 150 -21.38 2.47 -9.14
CA PHE A 150 -20.33 3.43 -8.77
C PHE A 150 -18.96 2.74 -8.74
N ALA A 151 -17.90 3.51 -8.97
CA ALA A 151 -16.52 3.07 -8.79
C ALA A 151 -15.65 4.26 -8.35
N ASN A 152 -14.73 4.02 -7.42
CA ASN A 152 -13.65 4.95 -7.09
C ASN A 152 -12.32 4.30 -7.49
N VAL A 153 -11.57 4.96 -8.36
CA VAL A 153 -10.31 4.47 -8.95
C VAL A 153 -9.07 5.22 -8.44
N GLN A 154 -9.23 6.05 -7.40
CA GLN A 154 -8.15 6.86 -6.81
C GLN A 154 -7.27 6.16 -5.75
N PRO A 155 -7.71 5.10 -5.02
CA PRO A 155 -6.83 4.44 -4.06
C PRO A 155 -5.54 3.90 -4.70
N HIS A 156 -4.37 4.23 -4.16
CA HIS A 156 -3.10 3.83 -4.78
C HIS A 156 -2.73 2.35 -4.57
N SER A 157 -3.42 1.65 -3.67
CA SER A 157 -3.20 0.22 -3.39
C SER A 157 -4.41 -0.40 -2.70
N GLY A 158 -4.49 -1.74 -2.68
CA GLY A 158 -5.59 -2.45 -2.01
C GLY A 158 -5.70 -2.14 -0.51
N ALA A 159 -4.57 -1.98 0.19
CA ALA A 159 -4.61 -1.63 1.61
C ALA A 159 -5.17 -0.23 1.87
N GLN A 160 -4.87 0.72 0.98
CA GLN A 160 -5.42 2.08 1.01
C GLN A 160 -6.84 2.16 0.46
N ALA A 161 -7.31 1.16 -0.29
CA ALA A 161 -8.71 1.08 -0.69
C ALA A 161 -9.63 0.71 0.48
N ASN A 162 -9.14 -0.09 1.43
CA ASN A 162 -9.90 -0.44 2.64
C ASN A 162 -10.02 0.74 3.62
N GLN A 163 -8.98 1.56 3.77
CA GLN A 163 -8.98 2.71 4.70
C GLN A 163 -10.19 3.66 4.56
N PRO A 164 -10.53 4.20 3.37
CA PRO A 164 -11.67 5.10 3.21
C PRO A 164 -13.00 4.40 3.47
N VAL A 165 -13.12 3.08 3.24
CA VAL A 165 -14.34 2.32 3.60
C VAL A 165 -14.52 2.30 5.11
N TYR A 166 -13.46 2.00 5.86
CA TYR A 166 -13.47 2.07 7.32
C TYR A 166 -13.76 3.49 7.81
N HIS A 167 -13.12 4.51 7.24
CA HIS A 167 -13.36 5.90 7.64
C HIS A 167 -14.76 6.42 7.29
N ALA A 168 -15.37 5.92 6.22
CA ALA A 168 -16.71 6.36 5.80
C ALA A 168 -17.83 5.71 6.62
N LEU A 169 -17.62 4.49 7.12
CA LEU A 169 -18.68 3.68 7.72
C LEU A 169 -18.52 3.45 9.23
N LEU A 170 -17.31 3.63 9.76
CA LEU A 170 -16.95 3.24 11.13
C LEU A 170 -16.31 4.40 11.90
N GLU A 171 -16.57 4.41 13.20
CA GLU A 171 -15.85 5.23 14.17
C GLU A 171 -14.68 4.45 14.79
N GLN A 172 -13.69 5.17 15.33
CA GLN A 172 -12.59 4.53 16.03
C GLN A 172 -13.11 3.77 17.26
N GLY A 173 -12.70 2.51 17.41
CA GLY A 173 -13.18 1.61 18.46
C GLY A 173 -14.40 0.78 18.05
N ASP A 174 -15.05 1.07 16.91
CA ASP A 174 -16.10 0.21 16.38
C ASP A 174 -15.56 -1.20 16.14
N ARG A 175 -16.46 -2.17 16.29
CA ARG A 175 -16.13 -3.58 16.15
C ARG A 175 -16.26 -4.05 14.71
N VAL A 176 -15.25 -4.74 14.21
CA VAL A 176 -15.22 -5.32 12.85
C VAL A 176 -14.95 -6.82 12.92
N LEU A 177 -15.71 -7.58 12.13
CA LEU A 177 -15.56 -9.03 11.97
C LEU A 177 -14.82 -9.36 10.68
N GLY A 178 -13.68 -10.05 10.78
CA GLY A 178 -12.85 -10.43 9.63
C GLY A 178 -12.30 -11.85 9.73
N LEU A 179 -11.90 -12.43 8.59
CA LEU A 179 -11.21 -13.72 8.56
C LEU A 179 -9.84 -13.60 9.24
N ASP A 180 -9.52 -14.53 10.14
CA ASP A 180 -8.24 -14.57 10.84
C ASP A 180 -7.06 -14.69 9.85
N LEU A 181 -5.97 -13.97 10.11
CA LEU A 181 -4.80 -13.93 9.24
C LEU A 181 -4.16 -15.32 9.03
N ASN A 182 -4.12 -16.16 10.07
CA ASN A 182 -3.57 -17.52 9.96
C ASN A 182 -4.49 -18.45 9.16
N HIS A 183 -5.75 -18.06 8.98
CA HIS A 183 -6.78 -18.83 8.26
C HIS A 183 -7.06 -18.24 6.86
N GLY A 184 -6.14 -17.41 6.34
CA GLY A 184 -6.24 -16.83 4.98
C GLY A 184 -6.76 -15.39 4.93
N GLY A 185 -6.93 -14.73 6.08
CA GLY A 185 -7.27 -13.32 6.16
C GLY A 185 -6.19 -12.39 5.60
N HIS A 186 -6.50 -11.10 5.49
CA HIS A 186 -5.56 -10.07 5.04
C HIS A 186 -5.19 -9.11 6.17
N LEU A 187 -4.01 -8.49 6.08
CA LEU A 187 -3.47 -7.59 7.11
C LEU A 187 -4.42 -6.44 7.47
N THR A 188 -5.17 -5.95 6.49
CA THR A 188 -6.12 -4.84 6.65
C THR A 188 -7.47 -5.25 7.21
N HIS A 189 -7.68 -6.53 7.51
CA HIS A 189 -8.90 -7.05 8.13
C HIS A 189 -8.69 -7.30 9.62
N GLY A 190 -7.78 -6.53 10.25
CA GLY A 190 -7.67 -6.46 11.69
C GLY A 190 -6.39 -7.00 12.33
N ARG A 191 -5.29 -7.17 11.58
CA ARG A 191 -3.99 -7.48 12.21
C ARG A 191 -3.58 -6.32 13.13
N LYS A 192 -3.26 -6.61 14.40
CA LYS A 192 -2.92 -5.62 15.44
C LYS A 192 -1.89 -4.55 15.03
N GLN A 193 -0.94 -4.87 14.15
CA GLN A 193 0.07 -3.90 13.72
C GLN A 193 -0.40 -2.97 12.59
N ASN A 194 -1.48 -3.31 11.89
CA ASN A 194 -2.08 -2.55 10.79
C ASN A 194 -3.05 -1.48 11.34
N PHE A 195 -3.41 -0.47 10.53
CA PHE A 195 -4.38 0.58 10.92
C PHE A 195 -5.70 -0.03 11.43
N SER A 196 -6.17 -1.08 10.75
CA SER A 196 -7.41 -1.78 11.09
C SER A 196 -7.38 -2.35 12.52
N GLY A 197 -6.31 -3.07 12.89
CA GLY A 197 -6.17 -3.64 14.24
C GLY A 197 -5.72 -2.66 15.32
N ARG A 198 -5.23 -1.47 14.96
CA ARG A 198 -4.89 -0.41 15.94
C ARG A 198 -6.09 0.45 16.30
N ASN A 199 -6.95 0.72 15.34
CA ASN A 199 -7.99 1.72 15.46
C ASN A 199 -9.37 1.11 15.76
N TYR A 200 -9.58 -0.17 15.49
CA TYR A 200 -10.89 -0.83 15.61
C TYR A 200 -10.81 -2.04 16.53
N ASP A 201 -11.93 -2.41 17.14
CA ASP A 201 -12.03 -3.66 17.90
C ASP A 201 -12.24 -4.83 16.94
N ILE A 202 -11.27 -5.73 16.83
CA ILE A 202 -11.30 -6.79 15.84
C ILE A 202 -11.74 -8.09 16.50
N VAL A 203 -12.82 -8.65 15.97
CA VAL A 203 -13.21 -10.03 16.20
C VAL A 203 -12.98 -10.83 14.93
N SER A 204 -12.62 -12.10 15.08
CA SER A 204 -12.29 -12.94 13.93
C SER A 204 -13.12 -14.21 13.88
N TYR A 205 -13.31 -14.71 12.66
CA TYR A 205 -13.77 -16.07 12.37
C TYR A 205 -12.67 -16.81 11.61
N GLY A 206 -12.77 -18.13 11.57
CA GLY A 206 -11.80 -19.00 10.90
C GLY A 206 -12.46 -19.92 9.88
N VAL A 207 -11.64 -20.77 9.26
CA VAL A 207 -12.11 -21.95 8.54
C VAL A 207 -12.32 -23.13 9.50
N ASP A 208 -13.19 -24.04 9.11
CA ASP A 208 -13.35 -25.35 9.74
C ASP A 208 -12.06 -26.19 9.56
N PRO A 209 -11.53 -26.82 10.63
CA PRO A 209 -10.22 -27.47 10.58
C PRO A 209 -10.18 -28.79 9.80
N GLU A 210 -11.34 -29.40 9.52
CA GLU A 210 -11.42 -30.67 8.78
C GLU A 210 -11.62 -30.43 7.28
N THR A 211 -12.48 -29.47 6.92
CA THR A 211 -12.88 -29.15 5.55
C THR A 211 -12.07 -28.00 4.95
N TYR A 212 -11.40 -27.20 5.78
CA TYR A 212 -10.68 -25.98 5.41
C TYR A 212 -11.56 -24.94 4.69
N ARG A 213 -12.88 -24.98 4.94
CA ARG A 213 -13.86 -24.04 4.39
C ARG A 213 -14.38 -23.10 5.46
N ILE A 214 -14.85 -21.93 5.05
CA ILE A 214 -15.58 -21.02 5.95
C ILE A 214 -16.95 -21.63 6.21
N ASP A 215 -17.26 -21.86 7.49
CA ASP A 215 -18.61 -22.22 7.93
C ASP A 215 -19.40 -20.94 8.21
N MET A 216 -20.42 -20.68 7.38
CA MET A 216 -21.21 -19.45 7.47
C MET A 216 -22.15 -19.42 8.69
N ASP A 217 -22.50 -20.57 9.28
CA ASP A 217 -23.27 -20.61 10.52
C ASP A 217 -22.40 -20.15 11.70
N VAL A 218 -21.14 -20.58 11.75
CA VAL A 218 -20.16 -20.07 12.72
C VAL A 218 -19.91 -18.57 12.56
N VAL A 219 -19.79 -18.09 11.31
CA VAL A 219 -19.67 -16.64 11.03
C VAL A 219 -20.90 -15.89 11.55
N ARG A 220 -22.11 -16.40 11.28
CA ARG A 220 -23.37 -15.81 11.72
C ARG A 220 -23.48 -15.77 13.24
N ASP A 221 -23.20 -16.86 13.93
CA ASP A 221 -23.27 -16.94 15.40
C ASP A 221 -22.28 -15.98 16.04
N ARG A 222 -21.05 -15.90 15.50
CA ARG A 222 -20.05 -14.94 15.93
C ARG A 222 -20.51 -13.50 15.71
N ALA A 223 -21.14 -13.20 14.57
CA ALA A 223 -21.69 -11.87 14.29
C ALA A 223 -22.82 -11.51 15.26
N LEU A 224 -23.72 -12.45 15.61
CA LEU A 224 -24.80 -12.22 16.57
C LEU A 224 -24.29 -12.01 18.00
N GLU A 225 -23.29 -12.80 18.41
CA GLU A 225 -22.63 -12.69 19.72
C GLU A 225 -21.89 -11.36 19.87
N THR A 226 -21.10 -11.01 18.85
CA THR A 226 -20.14 -9.89 18.95
C THR A 226 -20.70 -8.58 18.43
N ARG A 227 -21.76 -8.61 17.62
CA ARG A 227 -22.43 -7.43 17.02
C ARG A 227 -21.44 -6.47 16.35
N PRO A 228 -20.69 -6.94 15.32
CA PRO A 228 -19.85 -6.05 14.54
C PRO A 228 -20.72 -4.99 13.84
N LYS A 229 -20.11 -3.85 13.55
CA LYS A 229 -20.75 -2.72 12.88
C LYS A 229 -20.97 -2.98 11.40
#